data_AF-A0A1H3W0A6-F1
#
_entry.id   AF-A0A1H3W0A6-F1
#
_cell.length_a   1.000
_cell.length_b   1.000
_cell.length_c   1.000
_cell.angle_alpha   90.00
_cell.angle_beta   90.00
_cell.angle_gamma   90.00
#
_symmetry.space_group_name_H-M   'P 1'
#
loop_
_entity.id
_entity.type
_entity.pdbx_description
1 polymer ?
#
loop_
_entity_poly.entity_id
_entity_poly.type
_entity_poly.pdbx_seq_one_letter_code
_entity_poly.pdbx_strand_id
1 'polypeptide(L)'
;MHLHLDNTHLNLDSDYEPMFSHKDIKDLLGFTEIYSNPSSLLNSSLFVRLIVTYQGTYAIKIKDLTKLQHLNSIWSDKKKKKRFMTLLDLEYRRKTGDFSNPNGTAEDYQKIILKHINIKYDLGISLFKTIENNGEPVGCEELILVNGDTANSSIDKKPCDE
;
A
#
# COMPACT_ATOMS: atom_id res chain seq x y z
N MET A 1 14.38 -13.08 -0.95
CA MET A 1 13.60 -11.85 -0.72
C MET A 1 14.39 -10.70 -1.33
N HIS A 2 13.92 -10.10 -2.43
CA HIS A 2 14.57 -8.89 -2.97
C HIS A 2 13.94 -7.69 -2.25
N LEU A 3 14.69 -7.12 -1.31
CA LEU A 3 14.29 -5.96 -0.53
C LEU A 3 14.76 -4.71 -1.29
N HIS A 4 13.82 -3.97 -1.87
CA HIS A 4 14.10 -2.62 -2.35
C HIS A 4 13.75 -1.64 -1.24
N LEU A 5 14.79 -1.08 -0.61
CA LEU A 5 14.67 -0.11 0.47
C LEU A 5 14.76 1.30 -0.14
N ASP A 6 13.64 1.86 -0.58
CA ASP A 6 13.58 3.28 -0.96
C ASP A 6 13.38 4.10 0.32
N ASN A 7 14.49 4.52 0.93
CA ASN A 7 14.49 5.40 2.11
C ASN A 7 14.43 6.90 1.75
N THR A 8 14.02 7.25 0.54
CA THR A 8 14.00 8.65 0.12
C THR A 8 12.74 8.97 -0.67
N HIS A 9 11.75 9.54 0.01
CA HIS A 9 10.87 10.53 -0.60
C HIS A 9 11.77 11.71 -1.02
N LEU A 10 12.38 11.62 -2.21
CA LEU A 10 13.26 12.65 -2.77
C LEU A 10 12.44 13.90 -3.06
N ASN A 11 12.58 14.90 -2.19
CA ASN A 11 12.33 16.34 -2.38
C ASN A 11 11.10 16.72 -3.22
N LEU A 12 9.98 16.95 -2.54
CA LEU A 12 9.06 18.05 -2.81
C LEU A 12 8.68 18.64 -1.45
N ASP A 13 8.81 19.95 -1.29
CA ASP A 13 8.41 20.66 -0.08
C ASP A 13 7.00 20.22 0.39
N SER A 14 6.94 19.66 1.60
CA SER A 14 5.78 19.45 2.49
C SER A 14 4.60 18.53 2.11
N ASP A 15 4.73 17.54 1.23
CA ASP A 15 3.70 16.48 1.09
C ASP A 15 4.21 15.15 1.70
N TYR A 16 4.14 15.00 3.02
CA TYR A 16 4.39 13.73 3.71
C TYR A 16 3.16 12.82 3.58
N GLU A 17 3.23 11.77 2.76
CA GLU A 17 2.18 10.75 2.78
C GLU A 17 2.27 9.93 4.08
N PRO A 18 1.17 9.77 4.84
CA PRO A 18 1.22 9.11 6.15
C PRO A 18 1.46 7.59 6.07
N MET A 19 1.44 7.01 4.86
CA MET A 19 1.67 5.59 4.56
C MET A 19 2.01 5.44 3.06
N PHE A 20 1.58 4.37 2.39
CA PHE A 20 1.84 4.14 0.97
C PHE A 20 1.15 5.17 0.08
N SER A 21 1.92 5.72 -0.86
CA SER A 21 1.46 6.60 -1.93
C SER A 21 0.89 5.82 -3.11
N HIS A 22 0.23 6.51 -4.03
CA HIS A 22 -0.18 5.91 -5.30
C HIS A 22 1.02 5.45 -6.16
N LYS A 23 2.21 6.03 -5.93
CA LYS A 23 3.44 5.70 -6.64
C LYS A 23 3.98 4.36 -6.14
N ASP A 24 3.99 4.13 -4.83
CA ASP A 24 4.41 2.85 -4.24
C ASP A 24 3.62 1.66 -4.80
N ILE A 25 2.31 1.85 -4.99
CA ILE A 25 1.43 0.83 -5.60
C ILE A 25 1.84 0.54 -7.04
N LYS A 26 2.14 1.57 -7.86
CA LYS A 26 2.56 1.35 -9.26
C LYS A 26 3.97 0.78 -9.35
N ASP A 27 4.86 1.19 -8.47
CA ASP A 27 6.22 0.66 -8.42
C ASP A 27 6.20 -0.85 -8.11
N LEU A 28 5.25 -1.32 -7.28
CA LEU A 28 5.05 -2.74 -7.03
C LEU A 28 4.78 -3.53 -8.33
N LEU A 29 3.95 -3.00 -9.23
CA LEU A 29 3.74 -3.59 -10.56
C LEU A 29 5.00 -3.49 -11.43
N GLY A 30 5.67 -2.33 -11.43
CA GLY A 30 6.89 -2.10 -12.20
C GLY A 30 7.99 -3.12 -11.86
N PHE A 31 8.14 -3.47 -10.58
CA PHE A 31 9.09 -4.52 -10.17
C PHE A 31 8.75 -5.88 -10.79
N THR A 32 7.47 -6.25 -10.86
CA THR A 32 7.09 -7.52 -11.50
C THR A 32 7.43 -7.53 -12.98
N GLU A 33 7.23 -6.41 -13.68
CA GLU A 33 7.46 -6.27 -15.12
C GLU A 33 8.95 -6.34 -15.45
N ILE A 34 9.82 -5.73 -14.63
CA ILE A 34 11.28 -5.76 -14.80
C ILE A 34 11.83 -7.18 -14.59
N TYR A 35 11.30 -7.91 -13.60
CA TYR A 35 11.83 -9.23 -13.26
C TYR A 35 11.26 -10.36 -14.11
N SER A 36 10.21 -10.11 -14.91
CA SER A 36 9.58 -11.10 -15.80
C SER A 36 10.55 -11.59 -16.89
N ASN A 37 11.47 -12.46 -16.52
CA ASN A 37 12.32 -13.21 -17.41
C ASN A 37 11.45 -14.30 -18.07
N PRO A 38 11.38 -14.41 -19.40
CA PRO A 38 10.52 -15.38 -20.10
C PRO A 38 10.82 -16.85 -19.75
N SER A 39 11.95 -17.10 -19.08
CA SER A 39 12.41 -18.44 -18.68
C SER A 39 11.94 -18.87 -17.28
N SER A 40 11.28 -18.01 -16.52
CA SER A 40 10.97 -18.24 -15.10
C SER A 40 9.50 -17.92 -14.81
N LEU A 41 8.74 -18.92 -14.36
CA LEU A 41 7.47 -18.73 -13.64
C LEU A 41 7.78 -18.03 -12.31
N LEU A 42 7.97 -16.72 -12.36
CA LEU A 42 8.22 -15.92 -11.18
C LEU A 42 6.96 -15.88 -10.33
N ASN A 43 7.08 -16.37 -9.11
CA ASN A 43 6.03 -16.26 -8.13
C ASN A 43 5.88 -14.78 -7.74
N SER A 44 4.80 -14.14 -8.19
CA SER A 44 4.51 -12.73 -7.92
C SER A 44 4.36 -12.42 -6.44
N SER A 45 4.15 -13.45 -5.60
CA SER A 45 4.12 -13.30 -4.13
C SER A 45 5.49 -12.91 -3.55
N LEU A 46 6.57 -12.93 -4.34
CA LEU A 46 7.91 -12.53 -3.90
C LEU A 46 8.10 -11.00 -3.89
N PHE A 47 7.21 -10.25 -4.55
CA PHE A 47 7.29 -8.80 -4.62
C PHE A 47 6.53 -8.15 -3.46
N VAL A 48 7.27 -7.39 -2.66
CA VAL A 48 6.80 -6.68 -1.49
C VAL A 48 7.38 -5.28 -1.51
N ARG A 49 6.58 -4.27 -1.15
CA ARG A 49 7.05 -2.91 -0.89
C ARG A 49 6.91 -2.64 0.61
N LEU A 50 7.99 -2.20 1.25
CA LEU A 50 8.03 -1.87 2.67
C LEU A 50 8.08 -0.36 2.86
N ILE A 51 7.48 0.15 3.92
CA ILE A 51 7.62 1.53 4.38
C ILE A 51 7.73 1.55 5.90
N VAL A 52 8.57 2.44 6.42
CA VAL A 52 8.68 2.73 7.85
C VAL A 52 8.09 4.11 8.09
N THR A 53 7.06 4.20 8.91
CA THR A 53 6.43 5.47 9.31
C THR A 53 6.56 5.64 10.82
N TYR A 54 6.25 6.85 11.33
CA TYR A 54 6.17 7.07 12.78
C TYR A 54 5.11 6.20 13.47
N GLN A 55 4.21 5.57 12.71
CA GLN A 55 3.13 4.72 13.20
C GLN A 55 3.42 3.22 13.06
N GLY A 56 4.63 2.87 12.60
CA GLY A 56 5.14 1.51 12.51
C GLY A 56 5.65 1.14 11.11
N THR A 57 6.08 -0.11 11.00
CA THR A 57 6.59 -0.68 9.75
C THR A 57 5.49 -1.46 9.02
N TYR A 58 5.24 -1.10 7.76
CA TYR A 58 4.17 -1.68 6.94
C TYR A 58 4.71 -2.28 5.64
N ALA A 59 3.96 -3.22 5.08
CA ALA A 59 4.24 -3.80 3.77
C ALA A 59 2.98 -3.88 2.91
N ILE A 60 3.13 -3.70 1.60
CA ILE A 60 2.14 -4.14 0.61
C ILE A 60 2.71 -5.29 -0.21
N LYS A 61 1.90 -6.33 -0.44
CA LYS A 61 2.30 -7.56 -1.14
C LYS A 61 1.25 -7.95 -2.18
N ILE A 62 1.72 -8.43 -3.33
CA ILE A 62 0.84 -8.93 -4.39
C ILE A 62 0.26 -10.29 -3.98
N LYS A 63 -1.08 -10.39 -4.00
CA LYS A 63 -1.83 -11.64 -3.85
C LYS A 63 -2.37 -12.14 -5.19
N ASP A 64 -2.69 -11.23 -6.10
CA ASP A 64 -3.19 -11.53 -7.44
C ASP A 64 -2.58 -10.57 -8.46
N LEU A 65 -1.63 -11.06 -9.26
CA LEU A 65 -0.94 -10.26 -10.26
C LEU A 65 -1.87 -9.82 -11.40
N THR A 66 -2.84 -10.66 -11.78
CA THR A 66 -3.77 -10.36 -12.86
C THR A 66 -4.64 -9.15 -12.51
N LYS A 67 -5.05 -9.04 -11.24
CA LYS A 67 -5.72 -7.84 -10.73
C LYS A 67 -4.79 -6.63 -10.71
N LEU A 68 -3.54 -6.79 -10.26
CA LEU A 68 -2.59 -5.69 -10.20
C LEU A 68 -2.28 -5.10 -11.59
N GLN A 69 -2.24 -5.94 -12.63
CA GLN A 69 -2.05 -5.52 -14.02
C GLN A 69 -3.14 -4.56 -14.52
N HIS A 70 -4.30 -4.46 -13.85
CA HIS A 70 -5.32 -3.45 -14.13
C HIS A 70 -4.76 -2.02 -14.04
N LEU A 71 -3.71 -1.78 -13.23
CA LEU A 71 -3.01 -0.49 -13.16
C LEU A 71 -2.46 -0.04 -14.52
N ASN A 72 -2.07 -0.94 -15.43
CA ASN A 72 -1.61 -0.54 -16.76
C ASN A 72 -2.71 0.17 -17.56
N SER A 73 -3.95 -0.27 -17.43
CA SER A 73 -5.11 0.41 -18.05
C SER A 73 -5.46 1.74 -17.38
N ILE A 74 -5.16 1.87 -16.07
CA ILE A 74 -5.38 3.11 -15.33
C ILE A 74 -4.31 4.13 -15.74
N TRP A 75 -3.05 3.71 -15.89
CA TRP A 75 -1.92 4.58 -16.22
C TRP A 75 -1.88 4.99 -17.70
N SER A 76 -2.42 4.17 -18.60
CA SER A 76 -2.51 4.51 -20.03
C SER A 76 -3.60 5.55 -20.33
N ASP A 77 -4.58 5.72 -19.44
CA ASP A 77 -5.64 6.72 -19.55
C ASP A 77 -5.38 7.90 -18.59
N LYS A 78 -5.17 9.10 -19.16
CA LYS A 78 -4.87 10.33 -18.39
C LYS A 78 -5.92 10.65 -17.33
N LYS A 79 -7.21 10.43 -17.62
CA LYS A 79 -8.32 10.74 -16.71
C LYS A 79 -8.39 9.70 -15.58
N LYS A 80 -8.23 8.41 -15.89
CA LYS A 80 -8.19 7.33 -14.88
C LYS A 80 -6.98 7.48 -13.97
N LYS A 81 -5.80 7.72 -14.53
CA LYS A 81 -4.56 7.98 -13.78
C LYS A 81 -4.75 9.13 -12.79
N LYS A 82 -5.22 10.28 -13.28
CA LYS A 82 -5.47 11.44 -12.41
C LYS A 82 -6.46 11.12 -11.30
N ARG A 83 -7.58 10.44 -11.63
CA ARG A 83 -8.58 10.04 -10.64
C ARG A 83 -8.02 9.10 -9.59
N PHE A 84 -7.22 8.11 -9.99
CA PHE A 84 -6.57 7.17 -9.08
C PHE A 84 -5.70 7.91 -8.06
N MET A 85 -4.77 8.74 -8.54
CA MET A 85 -3.87 9.53 -7.70
C MET A 85 -4.65 10.45 -6.74
N THR A 86 -5.53 11.28 -7.30
CA THR A 86 -6.28 12.29 -6.51
C THR A 86 -7.18 11.67 -5.45
N LEU A 87 -7.77 10.49 -5.68
CA LEU A 87 -8.64 9.87 -4.69
C LEU A 87 -7.90 9.43 -3.44
N LEU A 88 -6.70 8.84 -3.58
CA LEU A 88 -5.91 8.44 -2.43
C LEU A 88 -5.42 9.68 -1.66
N ASP A 89 -4.85 10.65 -2.38
CA ASP A 89 -4.32 11.88 -1.79
C ASP A 89 -5.41 12.67 -1.05
N LEU A 90 -6.61 12.76 -1.63
CA LEU A 90 -7.71 13.50 -1.04
C LEU A 90 -8.24 12.83 0.23
N GLU A 91 -8.29 11.51 0.29
CA GLU A 91 -8.70 10.79 1.50
C GLU A 91 -7.65 10.91 2.61
N TYR A 92 -6.36 10.87 2.28
CA TYR A 92 -5.33 11.21 3.26
C TYR A 92 -5.44 12.65 3.73
N ARG A 93 -5.55 13.64 2.83
CA ARG A 93 -5.71 15.06 3.19
C ARG A 93 -6.95 15.31 4.06
N ARG A 94 -8.07 14.63 3.78
CA ARG A 94 -9.28 14.71 4.61
C ARG A 94 -9.04 14.26 6.04
N LYS A 95 -8.12 13.31 6.25
CA LYS A 95 -7.79 12.79 7.57
C LYS A 95 -6.69 13.58 8.26
N THR A 96 -5.65 13.98 7.53
CA THR A 96 -4.50 14.71 8.07
C THR A 96 -4.83 16.18 8.33
N GLY A 97 -5.66 16.80 7.50
CA GLY A 97 -5.88 18.25 7.47
C GLY A 97 -4.72 19.00 6.82
N ASP A 98 -3.48 18.64 7.18
CA ASP A 98 -2.22 19.11 6.60
C ASP A 98 -1.22 17.94 6.57
N PHE A 99 -0.53 17.73 5.44
CA PHE A 99 0.51 16.71 5.35
C PHE A 99 1.76 17.06 6.15
N SER A 100 1.98 18.35 6.46
CA SER A 100 3.07 18.79 7.33
C SER A 100 2.87 18.32 8.79
N ASN A 101 1.64 17.99 9.18
CA ASN A 101 1.31 17.47 10.50
C ASN A 101 0.16 16.45 10.44
N PRO A 102 0.44 15.18 10.10
CA PRO A 102 -0.58 14.15 9.96
C PRO A 102 -1.25 13.81 11.30
N ASN A 103 -2.51 14.22 11.47
CA ASN A 103 -3.27 14.05 12.72
C ASN A 103 -4.09 12.74 12.82
N GLY A 104 -4.12 11.93 11.75
CA GLY A 104 -4.82 10.64 11.73
C GLY A 104 -4.09 9.55 12.49
N THR A 105 -4.85 8.57 12.98
CA THR A 105 -4.30 7.36 13.63
C THR A 105 -3.79 6.35 12.60
N ALA A 106 -2.99 5.39 13.04
CA ALA A 106 -2.55 4.28 12.20
C ALA A 106 -3.73 3.56 11.53
N GLU A 107 -4.78 3.28 12.31
CA GLU A 107 -5.98 2.60 11.83
C GLU A 107 -6.71 3.42 10.75
N ASP A 108 -6.71 4.76 10.86
CA ASP A 108 -7.34 5.62 9.85
C ASP A 108 -6.68 5.45 8.48
N TYR A 109 -5.35 5.53 8.42
CA TYR A 109 -4.63 5.43 7.15
C TYR A 109 -4.69 4.00 6.60
N GLN A 110 -4.58 2.99 7.47
CA GLN A 110 -4.77 1.60 7.09
C GLN A 110 -6.16 1.37 6.46
N LYS A 111 -7.23 1.94 7.03
CA LYS A 111 -8.57 1.88 6.42
C LYS A 111 -8.61 2.58 5.07
N ILE A 112 -8.00 3.76 4.94
CA ILE A 112 -7.96 4.51 3.67
C ILE A 112 -7.29 3.69 2.57
N ILE A 113 -6.08 3.15 2.81
CA ILE A 113 -5.36 2.38 1.79
C ILE A 113 -6.12 1.09 1.47
N LEU A 114 -6.65 0.38 2.47
CA LEU A 114 -7.39 -0.87 2.24
C LEU A 114 -8.66 -0.63 1.42
N LYS A 115 -9.40 0.45 1.69
CA LYS A 115 -10.54 0.86 0.84
C LYS A 115 -10.08 1.14 -0.58
N HIS A 116 -8.97 1.84 -0.75
CA HIS A 116 -8.45 2.19 -2.06
C HIS A 116 -8.05 0.95 -2.87
N ILE A 117 -7.23 0.07 -2.29
CA ILE A 117 -6.65 -1.08 -3.00
C ILE A 117 -7.60 -2.28 -3.10
N ASN A 118 -8.47 -2.53 -2.13
CA ASN A 118 -9.33 -3.72 -2.12
C ASN A 118 -10.78 -3.46 -2.55
N ILE A 119 -11.34 -2.29 -2.20
CA ILE A 119 -12.76 -2.02 -2.46
C ILE A 119 -12.95 -1.20 -3.72
N LYS A 120 -12.20 -0.12 -3.89
CA LYS A 120 -12.40 0.80 -5.02
C LYS A 120 -11.79 0.30 -6.32
N TYR A 121 -10.61 -0.32 -6.25
CA TYR A 121 -9.88 -0.76 -7.43
C TYR A 121 -9.65 -2.27 -7.50
N ASP A 122 -9.82 -3.00 -6.39
CA ASP A 122 -9.58 -4.45 -6.29
C ASP A 122 -8.28 -4.88 -6.99
N LEU A 123 -7.16 -4.33 -6.51
CA LEU A 123 -5.84 -4.45 -7.14
C LEU A 123 -5.14 -5.78 -6.85
N GLY A 124 -5.74 -6.66 -6.04
CA GLY A 124 -5.09 -7.92 -5.64
C GLY A 124 -3.84 -7.71 -4.77
N ILE A 125 -3.84 -6.66 -3.93
CA ILE A 125 -2.75 -6.31 -3.02
C ILE A 125 -3.25 -6.43 -1.59
N SER A 126 -2.45 -7.03 -0.70
CA SER A 126 -2.72 -7.02 0.75
C SER A 126 -1.78 -6.08 1.48
N LEU A 127 -2.28 -5.52 2.58
CA LEU A 127 -1.52 -4.70 3.52
C LEU A 127 -1.10 -5.55 4.73
N PHE A 128 0.14 -5.39 5.16
CA PHE A 128 0.71 -6.05 6.32
C PHE A 128 1.30 -5.02 7.27
N LYS A 129 1.30 -5.36 8.55
CA LYS A 129 1.99 -4.61 9.61
C LYS A 129 2.98 -5.52 10.32
N THR A 130 4.15 -4.98 10.60
CA THR A 130 5.16 -5.65 11.42
C THR A 130 4.75 -5.60 12.88
N ILE A 131 4.87 -6.73 13.57
CA ILE A 131 4.71 -6.82 15.02
C ILE A 131 6.10 -6.61 15.61
N GLU A 132 6.24 -5.61 16.46
CA GLU A 132 7.51 -5.24 17.08
C GLU A 132 7.45 -5.49 18.59
N ASN A 133 8.53 -6.03 19.16
CA ASN A 133 8.73 -6.19 20.60
C ASN A 133 10.03 -5.48 20.97
N ASN A 134 9.97 -4.46 21.82
CA ASN A 134 11.13 -3.63 22.18
C ASN A 134 11.90 -3.05 20.97
N GLY A 135 11.18 -2.73 19.88
CA GLY A 135 11.77 -2.21 18.64
C GLY A 135 12.35 -3.26 17.69
N GLU A 136 12.28 -4.55 18.06
CA GLU A 136 12.69 -5.65 17.20
C GLU A 136 11.48 -6.28 16.49
N PRO A 137 11.55 -6.56 15.19
CA PRO A 137 10.47 -7.24 14.47
C PRO A 137 10.39 -8.71 14.90
N VAL A 138 9.25 -9.10 15.49
CA VAL A 138 8.99 -10.47 15.98
C VAL A 138 7.94 -11.21 15.16
N GLY A 139 7.29 -10.55 14.20
CA GLY A 139 6.32 -11.18 13.33
C GLY A 139 5.62 -10.19 12.41
N CYS A 140 4.57 -10.65 11.72
CA CYS A 140 3.70 -9.79 10.95
C CYS A 140 2.24 -10.22 10.99
N GLU A 141 1.36 -9.26 10.74
CA GLU A 141 -0.08 -9.45 10.62
C GLU A 141 -0.56 -8.89 9.27
N GLU A 142 -1.40 -9.64 8.57
CA GLU A 142 -2.17 -9.15 7.44
C GLU A 142 -3.37 -8.34 7.97
N LEU A 143 -3.52 -7.11 7.48
CA LEU A 143 -4.59 -6.22 7.85
C LEU A 143 -5.74 -6.34 6.86
N ILE A 144 -6.92 -6.71 7.36
CA ILE A 144 -8.11 -6.98 6.55
C ILE A 144 -9.19 -5.96 6.92
N LEU A 145 -9.72 -5.28 5.91
CA LEU A 145 -10.83 -4.36 6.12
C LEU A 145 -12.15 -5.11 6.20
N VAL A 146 -12.83 -4.99 7.34
CA VAL A 146 -14.16 -5.57 7.57
C VAL A 146 -15.22 -4.47 7.48
N ASN A 147 -16.35 -4.78 6.85
CA ASN A 147 -17.46 -3.84 6.64
C ASN A 147 -17.04 -2.52 5.97
N GLY A 148 -16.10 -2.60 5.02
CA GLY A 148 -15.34 -1.47 4.48
C GLY A 148 -16.12 -0.30 3.88
N ASP A 149 -17.34 -0.53 3.41
CA ASP A 149 -18.21 0.51 2.83
C ASP A 149 -19.17 1.17 3.85
N THR A 150 -19.02 0.87 5.15
CA THR A 150 -19.87 1.41 6.20
C THR A 150 -19.09 2.29 7.20
N ALA A 151 -19.82 3.09 7.98
CA ALA A 151 -19.24 3.84 9.10
C ALA A 151 -18.64 2.92 10.19
N ASN A 152 -19.10 1.67 10.25
CA ASN A 152 -18.64 0.66 11.20
C ASN A 152 -17.44 -0.14 10.68
N SER A 153 -16.72 0.36 9.65
CA SER A 153 -15.56 -0.32 9.12
C SER A 153 -14.47 -0.47 10.20
N SER A 154 -13.92 -1.67 10.34
CA SER A 154 -12.85 -2.02 11.29
C SER A 154 -11.71 -2.74 10.57
N ILE A 155 -10.59 -2.92 11.29
CA ILE A 155 -9.48 -3.73 10.80
C ILE A 155 -9.40 -5.01 11.62
N ASP A 156 -9.54 -6.13 10.93
CA ASP A 156 -9.21 -7.44 11.46
C ASP A 156 -7.73 -7.76 11.14
N LYS A 157 -7.13 -8.57 12.00
CA LYS A 157 -5.72 -8.95 11.92
C LYS A 157 -5.64 -10.46 11.78
N LYS A 158 -4.99 -10.92 10.73
CA LYS A 158 -4.66 -12.33 10.53
C LYS A 158 -3.14 -12.50 10.70
N PRO A 159 -2.66 -13.51 11.44
CA PRO A 159 -1.24 -13.86 11.41
C PRO A 159 -0.78 -14.08 9.97
N CYS A 160 0.45 -13.65 9.64
CA CYS A 160 1.07 -14.06 8.39
C CYS A 160 1.16 -15.58 8.33
N ASP A 161 0.72 -16.19 7.23
CA ASP A 161 0.96 -17.62 6.97
C ASP A 161 2.48 -17.81 6.75
N GLU A 162 3.08 -18.84 7.37
CA GLU A 162 4.49 -19.24 7.19
C GLU A 162 4.78 -19.72 5.75
#